data_AF-A0A6G8U163-F1
#
_entry.id   AF-A0A6G8U163-F1
#
_cell.length_a   1.000
_cell.length_b   1.000
_cell.length_c   1.000
_cell.angle_alpha   90.00
_cell.angle_beta   90.00
_cell.angle_gamma   90.00
#
_symmetry.space_group_name_H-M   'P 1'
#
loop_
_entity.id
_entity.type
_entity.pdbx_description
1 polymer ?
#
loop_
_entity_poly.entity_id
_entity_poly.type
_entity_poly.pdbx_seq_one_letter_code
_entity_poly.pdbx_strand_id
1 'polypeptide(L)' 'MITYKQYQIQRFERGHQRWIARISRADGQNIRTILPASEHPYLDTKPAASAEEAEELAKEGIDFGGVV' A
#
# COMPACT_ATOMS: atom_id res chain seq x y z
N MET A 1 -11.09 -4.65 0.86
CA MET A 1 -10.58 -3.38 1.41
C MET A 1 -10.44 -3.55 2.90
N ILE A 2 -9.25 -3.31 3.44
CA ILE A 2 -8.91 -3.53 4.84
C ILE A 2 -8.35 -2.23 5.41
N THR A 3 -8.82 -1.82 6.58
CA THR A 3 -8.26 -0.67 7.29
C THR A 3 -7.15 -1.17 8.20
N TYR A 4 -5.96 -0.60 8.04
CA TYR A 4 -4.77 -0.94 8.82
C TYR A 4 -4.12 0.35 9.34
N LYS A 5 -4.15 0.54 10.67
CA LYS A 5 -3.75 1.79 11.33
C LYS A 5 -4.55 2.98 10.75
N GLN A 6 -3.85 3.99 10.21
CA GLN A 6 -4.40 5.17 9.55
C GLN A 6 -4.51 5.02 8.02
N TYR A 7 -4.29 3.82 7.50
CA TYR A 7 -4.24 3.53 6.07
C TYR A 7 -5.33 2.53 5.67
N GLN A 8 -5.73 2.61 4.41
CA GLN A 8 -6.61 1.68 3.73
C GLN A 8 -5.79 0.88 2.73
N ILE A 9 -5.87 -0.43 2.84
CA ILE A 9 -5.22 -1.39 1.96
C ILE A 9 -6.30 -2.00 1.07
N GLN A 10 -6.17 -1.80 -0.22
CA GLN A 10 -7.02 -2.42 -1.23
C GLN A 10 -6.17 -3.41 -2.02
N ARG A 11 -6.69 -4.62 -2.24
CA ARG A 11 -5.98 -5.68 -2.97
C ARG A 11 -6.57 -5.75 -4.38
N PHE A 12 -5.73 -5.78 -5.40
CA PHE A 12 -6.16 -5.85 -6.80
C PHE A 12 -5.29 -6.83 -7.56
N GLU A 13 -5.89 -7.53 -8.50
CA GLU A 13 -5.17 -8.38 -9.43
C GLU A 13 -4.79 -7.56 -10.67
N ARG A 14 -3.49 -7.46 -10.96
CA ARG A 14 -2.92 -6.76 -12.12
C ARG A 14 -2.41 -7.78 -13.15
N GLY A 15 -3.35 -8.41 -13.87
CA GLY A 15 -3.08 -9.41 -14.91
C GLY A 15 -2.87 -10.83 -14.38
N HIS A 16 -2.23 -11.71 -15.15
CA HIS A 16 -2.04 -13.13 -14.77
C HIS A 16 -1.24 -13.27 -13.47
N GLN A 17 -1.93 -13.56 -12.37
CA GLN A 17 -1.39 -13.95 -11.06
C GLN A 17 -0.44 -12.93 -10.42
N ARG A 18 -0.65 -11.63 -10.66
CA ARG A 18 0.11 -10.57 -10.00
C ARG A 18 -0.82 -9.74 -9.13
N TRP A 19 -0.83 -10.04 -7.85
CA TRP A 19 -1.60 -9.30 -6.86
C TRP A 19 -0.80 -8.08 -6.40
N ILE A 20 -1.45 -6.92 -6.37
CA ILE A 20 -0.88 -5.70 -5.83
C ILE A 20 -1.78 -5.19 -4.71
N ALA A 21 -1.20 -4.52 -3.73
CA ALA A 21 -1.95 -3.83 -2.71
C ALA A 21 -1.73 -2.32 -2.85
N ARG A 22 -2.82 -1.57 -2.99
CA ARG A 22 -2.82 -0.11 -2.93
C ARG A 22 -3.05 0.32 -1.51
N ILE A 23 -2.12 1.12 -1.02
CA ILE A 23 -2.17 1.81 0.26
C ILE A 23 -2.66 3.22 -0.02
N SER A 24 -3.62 3.70 0.76
CA SER A 24 -4.11 5.08 0.76
C SER A 24 -4.34 5.52 2.20
N ARG A 25 -4.26 6.80 2.56
CA ARG A 25 -4.65 7.18 3.94
C ARG A 25 -6.17 7.10 4.09
N ALA A 26 -6.62 6.58 5.23
CA ALA A 26 -8.05 6.51 5.57
C ALA A 26 -8.68 7.90 5.72
N ASP A 27 -7.86 8.90 6.07
CA ASP A 27 -8.26 10.29 6.24
C ASP A 27 -8.47 11.03 4.90
N GLY A 28 -8.21 10.37 3.77
CA GLY A 28 -8.28 10.99 2.43
C GLY A 28 -7.09 11.91 2.11
N GLN A 29 -6.18 12.12 3.05
CA GLN A 29 -4.92 12.82 2.81
C GLN A 29 -3.97 11.99 1.94
N ASN A 30 -3.08 12.68 1.23
CA ASN A 30 -2.01 12.02 0.49
C ASN A 30 -1.04 11.33 1.45
N ILE A 31 -0.49 10.21 1.00
CA ILE A 31 0.65 9.56 1.62
C ILE A 31 1.88 10.40 1.36
N ARG A 32 2.68 10.69 2.38
CA ARG A 32 3.98 11.33 2.20
C ARG A 32 5.06 10.26 2.29
N THR A 33 5.80 10.03 1.22
CA THR A 33 7.03 9.24 1.33
C THR A 33 8.14 10.14 1.83
N ILE A 34 8.98 9.64 2.73
CA ILE A 34 10.13 10.41 3.25
C ILE A 34 11.33 10.43 2.28
N LEU A 35 11.48 9.39 1.44
CA LEU A 35 12.58 9.29 0.50
C LEU A 35 12.20 8.48 -0.77
N PRO A 36 12.13 9.11 -1.94
CA PRO A 36 12.11 10.57 -2.16
C PRO A 36 10.91 11.22 -1.46
N ALA A 37 11.07 12.48 -1.04
CA ALA A 37 10.01 13.27 -0.43
C ALA A 37 8.94 13.57 -1.48
N SER A 38 7.90 12.75 -1.52
CA SER A 38 6.84 12.84 -2.53
C SER A 38 5.49 12.60 -1.89
N GLU A 39 4.52 13.39 -2.31
CA GLU A 39 3.13 13.22 -1.91
C GLU A 39 2.43 12.38 -2.98
N HIS A 40 1.98 11.20 -2.60
CA HIS A 40 1.27 10.29 -3.47
C HIS A 40 -0.16 10.12 -2.96
N PRO A 41 -1.19 10.21 -3.81
CA PRO A 41 -2.55 9.90 -3.39
C PRO A 41 -2.69 8.44 -2.94
N TYR A 42 -1.81 7.57 -3.45
CA TYR A 42 -1.72 6.16 -3.08
C TYR A 42 -0.32 5.60 -3.36
N LEU A 43 0.04 4.52 -2.67
CA LEU A 43 1.22 3.72 -2.98
C LEU A 43 0.80 2.30 -3.36
N ASP A 44 1.32 1.78 -4.45
CA ASP A 44 1.11 0.39 -4.84
C ASP A 44 2.32 -0.46 -4.37
N THR A 45 2.06 -1.61 -3.77
CA THR A 45 3.10 -2.57 -3.40
C THR A 45 3.67 -3.28 -4.62
N LYS A 46 4.81 -3.96 -4.43
CA LYS A 46 5.35 -4.86 -5.45
C LYS A 46 4.33 -5.95 -5.77
N PRO A 47 4.27 -6.39 -7.05
CA PRO A 47 3.40 -7.51 -7.42
C PRO A 47 3.81 -8.77 -6.69
N ALA A 48 2.83 -9.40 -6.06
CA ALA A 48 2.92 -10.62 -5.27
C ALA A 48 2.19 -11.77 -5.99
N ALA A 49 2.53 -13.01 -5.60
CA ALA A 49 1.88 -14.19 -6.15
C ALA A 49 0.43 -14.36 -5.64
N SER A 50 0.14 -13.79 -4.47
CA SER A 50 -1.14 -13.93 -3.76
C SER A 50 -1.63 -12.61 -3.17
N ALA A 51 -2.95 -12.50 -3.00
CA ALA A 51 -3.60 -11.33 -2.39
C ALA A 51 -3.12 -11.07 -0.95
N GLU A 52 -2.87 -12.13 -0.19
CA GLU A 52 -2.39 -12.06 1.20
C GLU A 52 -0.94 -11.53 1.25
N GLU A 53 -0.06 -12.04 0.39
CA GLU A 53 1.32 -11.60 0.28
C GLU A 53 1.40 -10.11 -0.14
N ALA A 54 0.55 -9.68 -1.07
CA ALA A 54 0.44 -8.26 -1.43
C ALA A 54 0.06 -7.37 -0.24
N GLU A 55 -0.82 -7.86 0.64
CA GLU A 55 -1.21 -7.16 1.86
C GLU A 55 -0.09 -7.12 2.90
N GLU A 56 0.63 -8.22 3.10
CA GLU A 56 1.76 -8.24 4.04
C GLU A 56 2.83 -7.24 3.62
N LEU A 57 3.16 -7.17 2.34
CA LEU A 57 4.04 -6.14 1.78
C LEU A 57 3.52 -4.72 2.04
N ALA A 58 2.20 -4.52 2.02
CA ALA A 58 1.60 -3.22 2.31
C ALA A 58 1.74 -2.84 3.79
N LYS A 59 1.46 -3.79 4.68
CA LYS A 59 1.63 -3.62 6.13
C LYS A 59 3.09 -3.35 6.46
N GLU A 60 4.02 -4.09 5.86
CA GLU A 60 5.47 -3.91 6.05
C GLU A 60 5.90 -2.52 5.57
N GLY A 61 5.46 -2.07 4.39
CA GLY A 61 5.77 -0.73 3.90
C GLY A 61 5.25 0.41 4.79
N ILE A 62 4.08 0.21 5.42
CA ILE A 62 3.53 1.13 6.43
C ILE A 62 4.36 1.09 7.72
N ASP A 63 4.77 -0.09 8.17
CA ASP A 63 5.47 -0.28 9.44
C ASP A 63 6.93 0.20 9.39
N PHE A 64 7.60 0.01 8.26
CA PHE A 64 8.98 0.45 8.04
C PHE A 64 9.14 1.98 7.96
N GLY A 65 8.06 2.75 8.09
CA GLY A 65 8.10 4.21 8.20
C GLY A 65 8.42 4.94 6.89
N GLY A 66 8.48 4.24 5.75
CA GLY A 66 8.65 4.86 4.43
C GLY A 66 7.44 5.70 3.97
N VAL A 67 6.35 5.65 4.75
CA VAL A 67 5.01 6.21 4.49
C VAL A 67 4.57 6.99 5.73
N VAL A 68 4.59 8.32 5.65
CA VAL A 68 4.21 9.28 6.71
C VAL A 68 2.86 9.93 6.43
#